data_AF-A0AAW0K4A7-F1
#
_entry.id   AF-A0AAW0K4A7-F1
#
_cell.length_a   1.000
_cell.length_b   1.000
_cell.length_c   1.000
_cell.angle_alpha   90.00
_cell.angle_beta   90.00
_cell.angle_gamma   90.00
#
_symmetry.space_group_name_H-M   'P 1'
#
loop_
_entity.id
_entity.type
_entity.pdbx_description
1 polymer ?
#
loop_
_entity_poly.entity_id
_entity_poly.type
_entity_poly.pdbx_seq_one_letter_code
_entity_poly.pdbx_strand_id
1 'polypeptide(L)'
;MVKKSANLPLICSSEGRTPLHIAALLGRRDMVSYLFSVTPLKDLTLDERIEIPVATITYDMYDIALKILDKDETLETANKRTLALRELARKPFAIGSTSHLSLWKRCLNSC
;
A
#
# COMPACT_ATOMS: atom_id res chain seq x y z
N MET A 1 -5.94 -3.52 23.08
CA MET A 1 -5.10 -2.37 23.50
C MET A 1 -5.63 -1.06 22.92
N VAL A 2 -5.75 -0.91 21.60
CA VAL A 2 -6.32 0.30 20.97
C VAL A 2 -7.74 0.64 21.45
N LYS A 3 -8.58 -0.37 21.75
CA LYS A 3 -9.91 -0.16 22.38
C LYS A 3 -9.88 0.58 23.72
N LYS A 4 -8.76 0.53 24.46
CA LYS A 4 -8.60 1.23 25.75
C LYS A 4 -8.05 2.65 25.56
N SER A 5 -7.39 2.92 24.45
CA SER A 5 -6.76 4.21 24.16
C SER A 5 -6.75 4.45 22.66
N ALA A 6 -7.72 5.25 22.19
CA ALA A 6 -7.92 5.52 20.77
C ALA A 6 -6.73 6.23 20.11
N ASN A 7 -5.95 6.99 20.89
CA ASN A 7 -4.79 7.75 20.39
C ASN A 7 -3.52 6.90 20.23
N LEU A 8 -3.51 5.66 20.72
CA LEU A 8 -2.33 4.79 20.69
C LEU A 8 -1.74 4.61 19.28
N PRO A 9 -2.55 4.42 18.20
CA PRO A 9 -2.04 4.31 16.84
C PRO A 9 -1.51 5.61 16.23
N LEU A 10 -1.65 6.74 16.92
CA LEU A 10 -1.18 8.07 16.50
C LEU A 10 0.08 8.51 17.27
N ILE A 11 0.54 7.72 18.24
CA ILE A 11 1.78 8.03 18.95
C ILE A 11 2.95 7.76 18.02
N CYS A 12 3.58 8.84 17.57
CA CYS A 12 4.69 8.78 16.63
C CYS A 12 6.00 8.29 17.28
N SER A 13 6.88 7.75 16.44
CA SER A 13 8.28 7.53 16.80
C SER A 13 9.02 8.85 17.01
N SER A 14 10.29 8.76 17.43
CA SER A 14 11.20 9.91 17.49
C SER A 14 11.39 10.61 16.15
N GLU A 15 11.13 9.93 15.04
CA GLU A 15 11.17 10.47 13.67
C GLU A 15 9.84 11.08 13.23
N GLY A 16 8.85 11.17 14.12
CA GLY A 16 7.54 11.74 13.80
C GLY A 16 6.64 10.82 12.96
N ARG A 17 6.99 9.54 12.81
CA ARG A 17 6.23 8.58 11.99
C ARG A 17 5.24 7.79 12.83
N THR A 18 4.01 7.67 12.35
CA THR A 18 3.01 6.81 12.98
C THR A 18 3.39 5.32 12.88
N PRO A 19 2.89 4.47 13.78
CA PRO A 19 3.03 3.03 13.69
C PRO A 19 2.58 2.46 12.33
N LEU A 20 1.51 3.02 11.73
CA LEU A 20 1.02 2.58 10.42
C LEU A 20 2.06 2.86 9.35
N HIS A 21 2.65 4.06 9.36
CA HIS A 21 3.68 4.44 8.42
C HIS A 21 4.91 3.52 8.52
N ILE A 22 5.40 3.28 9.74
CA ILE A 22 6.53 2.37 9.98
C ILE A 22 6.21 0.95 9.50
N ALA A 23 5.01 0.44 9.78
CA ALA A 23 4.61 -0.89 9.33
C ALA A 23 4.59 -1.02 7.80
N ALA A 24 4.15 0.03 7.10
CA ALA A 24 4.14 0.07 5.64
C ALA A 24 5.57 0.10 5.06
N LEU A 25 6.44 0.96 5.60
CA LEU A 25 7.85 1.05 5.20
C LEU A 25 8.63 -0.25 5.46
N LEU A 26 8.22 -1.06 6.43
CA LEU A 26 8.83 -2.34 6.76
C LEU A 26 8.14 -3.54 6.08
N GLY A 27 7.14 -3.32 5.23
CA GLY A 27 6.44 -4.40 4.52
C GLY A 27 5.67 -5.36 5.44
N ARG A 28 5.24 -4.93 6.64
CA ARG A 28 4.56 -5.79 7.63
C ARG A 28 3.06 -5.89 7.36
N ARG A 29 2.67 -6.65 6.33
CA ARG A 29 1.30 -6.75 5.80
C ARG A 29 0.19 -6.83 6.85
N ASP A 30 0.26 -7.79 7.76
CA ASP A 30 -0.79 -7.99 8.78
C ASP A 30 -0.89 -6.79 9.73
N MET A 31 0.26 -6.19 10.05
CA MET A 31 0.32 -5.00 10.88
C MET A 31 -0.23 -3.77 10.15
N VAL A 32 0.07 -3.62 8.86
CA VAL A 32 -0.52 -2.57 8.02
C VAL A 32 -2.04 -2.73 7.97
N SER A 33 -2.55 -3.93 7.72
CA SER A 33 -3.99 -4.19 7.68
C SER A 33 -4.68 -3.85 9.00
N TYR A 34 -4.09 -4.27 10.13
CA TYR A 34 -4.65 -3.97 11.45
C TYR A 34 -4.61 -2.46 11.73
N LEU A 35 -3.45 -1.82 11.57
CA LEU A 35 -3.29 -0.39 11.86
C LEU A 35 -4.14 0.48 10.96
N PHE A 36 -4.26 0.15 9.66
CA PHE A 36 -5.15 0.87 8.75
C PHE A 36 -6.63 0.80 9.17
N SER A 37 -7.04 -0.31 9.81
CA SER A 37 -8.42 -0.44 10.31
C SER A 37 -8.71 0.39 11.56
N VAL A 38 -7.68 0.74 12.33
CA VAL A 38 -7.82 1.46 13.61
C VAL A 38 -7.26 2.89 13.61
N THR A 39 -6.54 3.29 12.57
CA THR A 39 -5.98 4.63 12.40
C THR A 39 -6.79 5.42 11.36
N PRO A 40 -7.43 6.54 11.75
CA PRO A 40 -8.12 7.40 10.79
C PRO A 40 -7.11 8.13 9.87
N LEU A 41 -7.29 8.02 8.54
CA LEU A 41 -6.38 8.65 7.57
C LEU A 41 -6.33 10.19 7.70
N LYS A 42 -7.41 10.82 8.15
CA LYS A 42 -7.49 12.27 8.36
C LYS A 42 -6.53 12.80 9.43
N ASP A 43 -6.09 11.92 10.34
CA ASP A 43 -5.19 12.26 11.44
C ASP A 43 -3.72 12.01 11.07
N LEU A 44 -3.46 11.52 9.85
CA LEU A 44 -2.11 11.37 9.29
C LEU A 44 -1.66 12.65 8.59
N THR A 45 -0.35 12.86 8.55
CA THR A 45 0.22 13.97 7.79
C THR A 45 0.04 13.77 6.28
N LEU A 46 0.18 14.85 5.50
CA LEU A 46 0.11 14.76 4.03
C LEU A 46 1.17 13.78 3.49
N ASP A 47 2.39 13.85 4.03
CA ASP A 47 3.50 12.98 3.63
C ASP A 47 3.18 11.51 3.92
N GLU A 48 2.67 11.19 5.12
CA GLU A 48 2.27 9.83 5.46
C GLU A 48 1.20 9.28 4.51
N ARG A 49 0.22 10.11 4.15
CA ARG A 49 -0.88 9.72 3.24
C ARG A 49 -0.41 9.47 1.81
N ILE A 50 0.74 10.01 1.42
CA ILE A 50 1.40 9.78 0.13
C ILE A 50 2.34 8.56 0.23
N GLU A 51 3.16 8.49 1.27
CA GLU A 51 4.20 7.47 1.43
C GLU A 51 3.65 6.09 1.77
N ILE A 52 2.57 5.99 2.57
CA ILE A 52 1.96 4.70 2.94
C ILE A 52 1.46 3.95 1.69
N PRO A 53 0.63 4.53 0.79
CA PRO A 53 0.24 3.86 -0.45
C PRO A 53 1.44 3.41 -1.30
N VAL A 54 2.44 4.28 -1.46
CA VAL A 54 3.67 3.98 -2.22
C VAL A 54 4.39 2.76 -1.63
N ALA A 55 4.57 2.73 -0.31
CA ALA A 55 5.18 1.61 0.38
C ALA A 55 4.35 0.33 0.22
N THR A 56 3.03 0.40 0.33
CA THR A 56 2.16 -0.79 0.13
C THR A 56 2.24 -1.36 -1.29
N ILE A 57 2.35 -0.52 -2.33
CA ILE A 57 2.60 -0.96 -3.72
C ILE A 57 3.99 -1.58 -3.85
N THR A 58 4.99 -0.95 -3.23
CA THR A 58 6.39 -1.42 -3.22
C THR A 58 6.49 -2.85 -2.67
N TYR A 59 5.74 -3.16 -1.61
CA TYR A 59 5.68 -4.48 -0.98
C TYR A 59 4.52 -5.38 -1.45
N ASP A 60 3.96 -5.12 -2.64
CA ASP A 60 2.96 -5.98 -3.30
C ASP A 60 1.63 -6.14 -2.52
N MET A 61 1.31 -5.20 -1.63
CA MET A 61 0.06 -5.16 -0.87
C MET A 61 -1.04 -4.39 -1.64
N TYR A 62 -1.28 -4.78 -2.89
CA TYR A 62 -2.14 -4.04 -3.83
C TYR A 62 -3.58 -3.85 -3.34
N ASP A 63 -4.12 -4.85 -2.64
CA ASP A 63 -5.44 -4.81 -2.03
C ASP A 63 -5.54 -3.75 -0.91
N ILE A 64 -4.50 -3.62 -0.09
CA ILE A 64 -4.40 -2.60 0.95
C ILE A 64 -4.16 -1.22 0.32
N ALA A 65 -3.25 -1.14 -0.66
CA ALA A 65 -2.96 0.09 -1.39
C ALA A 65 -4.24 0.69 -1.99
N LEU A 66 -5.04 -0.14 -2.67
CA LEU A 66 -6.30 0.27 -3.27
C LEU A 66 -7.29 0.81 -2.21
N LYS A 67 -7.46 0.09 -1.09
CA LYS A 67 -8.32 0.52 0.02
C LYS A 67 -7.90 1.87 0.60
N ILE A 68 -6.60 2.13 0.71
CA ILE A 68 -6.09 3.41 1.22
C ILE A 68 -6.41 4.53 0.23
N LEU A 69 -6.13 4.32 -1.06
CA LEU A 69 -6.37 5.31 -2.11
C LEU A 69 -7.85 5.67 -2.26
N ASP A 70 -8.75 4.69 -2.10
CA ASP A 70 -10.20 4.87 -2.16
C ASP A 70 -10.76 5.60 -0.93
N LYS A 71 -10.19 5.36 0.27
CA LYS A 71 -10.69 5.91 1.54
C LYS A 71 -10.19 7.31 1.85
N ASP A 72 -9.01 7.66 1.32
CA ASP A 72 -8.53 9.03 1.37
C ASP A 72 -9.51 9.89 0.56
N GLU A 73 -10.09 10.98 1.05
CA GLU A 73 -10.97 11.85 0.22
C GLU A 73 -10.29 13.18 -0.14
N THR A 74 -9.16 13.50 0.49
CA THR A 74 -8.60 14.86 0.41
C THR A 74 -7.42 14.97 -0.55
N LEU A 75 -6.75 13.86 -0.93
CA LEU A 75 -5.82 13.91 -2.05
C LEU A 75 -6.65 13.92 -3.34
N GLU A 76 -6.38 14.87 -4.24
CA GLU A 76 -7.04 14.90 -5.54
C GLU A 76 -6.89 13.55 -6.24
N THR A 77 -8.00 13.00 -6.75
CA THR A 77 -8.04 11.68 -7.39
C THR A 77 -6.96 11.52 -8.48
N ALA A 78 -6.66 12.60 -9.20
CA ALA A 78 -5.61 12.62 -10.22
C ALA A 78 -4.21 12.40 -9.63
N ASN A 79 -3.89 13.03 -8.49
CA ASN A 79 -2.58 12.92 -7.84
C ASN A 79 -2.36 11.52 -7.28
N LYS A 80 -3.37 10.94 -6.63
CA LYS A 80 -3.36 9.56 -6.15
C LYS A 80 -3.10 8.54 -7.26
N ARG A 81 -3.86 8.64 -8.35
CA ARG A 81 -3.73 7.73 -9.49
C ARG A 81 -2.36 7.88 -10.15
N THR A 82 -1.88 9.11 -10.33
CA THR A 82 -0.56 9.37 -10.92
C THR A 82 0.56 8.77 -10.08
N LEU A 83 0.49 8.90 -8.75
CA LEU A 83 1.45 8.31 -7.82
C LEU A 83 1.43 6.78 -7.88
N ALA A 84 0.24 6.18 -7.79
CA ALA A 84 0.08 4.73 -7.85
C ALA A 84 0.56 4.16 -9.19
N LEU A 85 0.22 4.81 -10.31
CA LEU A 85 0.66 4.41 -11.65
C LEU A 85 2.17 4.52 -11.81
N ARG A 86 2.80 5.57 -11.27
CA ARG A 86 4.26 5.74 -11.29
C ARG A 86 4.96 4.59 -10.58
N GLU A 87 4.49 4.21 -9.39
CA GLU A 87 5.09 3.10 -8.64
C GLU A 87 4.85 1.74 -9.30
N LEU A 88 3.65 1.52 -9.84
CA LEU A 88 3.34 0.30 -10.60
C LEU A 88 4.19 0.18 -11.88
N ALA A 89 4.47 1.30 -12.57
CA ALA A 89 5.33 1.30 -13.75
C ALA A 89 6.77 0.88 -13.44
N ARG A 90 7.24 1.08 -12.20
CA ARG A 90 8.54 0.58 -11.72
C ARG A 90 8.54 -0.93 -11.45
N LYS A 91 7.38 -1.59 -11.53
CA LYS A 91 7.18 -3.02 -11.28
C LYS A 91 6.63 -3.71 -12.53
N PRO A 92 7.43 -3.88 -13.60
CA PRO A 92 6.96 -4.38 -14.89
C PRO A 92 6.31 -5.77 -14.83
N PHE A 93 6.72 -6.61 -13.86
CA PHE A 93 6.15 -7.95 -13.67
C PHE A 93 4.80 -7.97 -12.92
N ALA A 94 4.39 -6.85 -12.30
CA ALA A 94 3.14 -6.76 -11.55
C ALA A 94 1.90 -6.66 -12.45
N ILE A 95 2.04 -6.08 -13.65
CA ILE A 95 0.93 -5.81 -14.58
C ILE A 95 0.81 -6.89 -15.67
N GLY A 96 1.84 -7.72 -15.89
CA GLY A 96 1.73 -8.80 -16.85
C GLY A 96 3.03 -9.52 -17.13
N SER A 97 3.16 -10.72 -16.55
CA SER A 97 3.82 -11.84 -17.22
C SER A 97 2.77 -12.92 -17.48
N THR A 98 1.79 -12.61 -18.33
CA THR A 98 0.82 -13.60 -18.83
C THR A 98 0.80 -13.67 -20.36
N SER A 99 1.66 -12.93 -21.06
CA SER A 99 1.85 -13.10 -22.51
C SER A 99 2.83 -14.20 -22.90
N HIS A 100 3.54 -14.80 -21.95
CA HIS A 100 4.29 -16.03 -22.22
C HIS A 100 3.60 -17.17 -21.47
N LEU A 101 2.82 -17.96 -22.21
CA LEU A 101 2.65 -19.37 -21.89
C LEU A 101 4.00 -19.89 -21.37
N SER A 102 4.04 -20.43 -20.16
CA SER A 102 5.23 -21.11 -19.65
C SER A 102 5.76 -22.00 -20.76
N LEU A 103 7.07 -22.02 -20.99
CA LEU A 103 7.67 -22.76 -22.13
C LEU A 103 7.10 -24.18 -22.25
N TRP A 104 6.82 -24.81 -21.11
CA TRP A 104 6.14 -26.10 -20.99
C TRP A 104 4.70 -26.14 -21.55
N LYS A 105 3.85 -25.13 -21.30
CA LYS A 105 2.52 -25.02 -21.92
C LYS A 105 2.60 -24.80 -23.44
N ARG A 106 3.67 -24.16 -23.93
CA ARG A 106 3.90 -23.95 -25.37
C ARG A 106 4.30 -25.25 -26.07
N CYS A 107 5.10 -26.10 -25.41
CA CYS A 107 5.48 -27.43 -25.92
C CYS A 107 4.32 -28.45 -25.88
N LEU A 108 3.38 -28.32 -24.94
CA LEU A 108 2.22 -29.23 -24.84
C LEU A 108 1.13 -28.96 -25.88
N ASN A 109 1.02 -27.72 -26.36
CA ASN A 109 0.02 -27.29 -27.34
C ASN A 109 0.53 -27.32 -28.80
N SER A 110 1.74 -27.87 -29.03
CA SER A 110 2.36 -27.98 -30.36
C SER A 110 2.28 -29.40 -30.96
N CYS A 111 1.26 -30.17 -30.59
CA CYS A 111 0.86 -31.40 -31.29
C CYS A 111 -0.41 -31.16 -32.09
#